data_AF-A0A1B6HRM9-F1
#
_entry.id   AF-A0A1B6HRM9-F1
#
_cell.length_a   1.000
_cell.length_b   1.000
_cell.length_c   1.000
_cell.angle_alpha   90.00
_cell.angle_beta   90.00
_cell.angle_gamma   90.00
#
_symmetry.space_group_name_H-M   'P 1'
#
loop_
_entity.id
_entity.type
_entity.pdbx_description
1 polymer ?
#
loop_
_entity_poly.entity_id
_entity_poly.type
_entity_poly.pdbx_seq_one_letter_code
_entity_poly.pdbx_strand_id
1 'polypeptide(L)'
;EKFQDTVKNSKGYLSLECEYERTLVNGETQTCPMYFTIKADKIFDVNDFITKQFNKLTHREQTNHPNKGSGWTLKRCKQLVLSLNKHEMMNAGSYIDLPQEIKVKKACVNIKNKDDFCFIYSIRCAIEKPKRDCERVKQ
;
A
#
# COMPACT_ATOMS: atom_id res chain seq x y z
N GLU A 1 -15.06 7.59 12.06
CA GLU A 1 -13.75 8.15 12.48
C GLU A 1 -12.70 7.08 12.81
N LYS A 2 -12.90 6.18 13.80
CA LYS A 2 -11.89 5.17 14.21
C LYS A 2 -11.29 4.29 13.08
N PHE A 3 -12.08 4.00 12.04
CA PHE A 3 -11.61 3.21 10.89
C PHE A 3 -10.54 3.96 10.07
N GLN A 4 -10.68 5.26 9.85
CA GLN A 4 -9.74 6.02 9.03
C GLN A 4 -8.35 6.13 9.66
N ASP A 5 -8.27 6.29 10.98
CA ASP A 5 -6.99 6.34 11.69
C ASP A 5 -6.27 4.99 11.72
N THR A 6 -7.02 3.88 11.69
CA THR A 6 -6.44 2.53 11.62
C THR A 6 -5.85 2.22 10.25
N VAL A 7 -6.36 2.87 9.19
CA VAL A 7 -5.99 2.60 7.80
C VAL A 7 -4.89 3.54 7.29
N LYS A 8 -4.56 4.62 8.01
CA LYS A 8 -3.40 5.48 7.72
C LYS A 8 -2.13 4.63 7.59
N ASN A 9 -1.47 4.74 6.43
CA ASN A 9 -0.25 4.00 6.06
C ASN A 9 -0.43 2.50 5.76
N SER A 10 -1.63 2.06 5.41
CA SER A 10 -1.86 0.70 4.92
C SER A 10 -1.69 0.60 3.40
N LYS A 11 -1.16 -0.53 2.93
CA LYS A 11 -1.22 -0.91 1.51
C LYS A 11 -2.35 -1.91 1.34
N GLY A 12 -3.23 -1.67 0.38
CA GLY A 12 -4.35 -2.58 0.13
C GLY A 12 -4.63 -2.77 -1.34
N TYR A 13 -5.31 -3.88 -1.66
CA TYR A 13 -5.83 -4.16 -2.99
C TYR A 13 -7.34 -4.37 -2.93
N LEU A 14 -7.97 -4.18 -4.08
CA LEU A 14 -9.40 -4.37 -4.28
C LEU A 14 -9.62 -5.57 -5.20
N SER A 15 -10.43 -6.52 -4.75
CA SER A 15 -10.88 -7.63 -5.59
C SER A 15 -12.37 -7.51 -5.83
N LEU A 16 -12.77 -7.55 -7.09
CA LEU A 16 -14.15 -7.54 -7.53
C LEU A 16 -14.53 -8.91 -8.08
N GLU A 17 -15.60 -9.49 -7.55
CA GLU A 17 -16.24 -10.69 -8.08
C GLU A 17 -17.48 -10.27 -8.88
N CYS A 18 -17.49 -10.61 -10.16
CA CYS A 18 -18.55 -10.29 -11.10
C CYS A 18 -19.14 -11.56 -11.70
N GLU A 19 -20.44 -11.54 -11.96
CA GLU A 19 -21.14 -12.56 -12.71
C GLU A 19 -21.40 -12.05 -14.13
N TYR A 20 -20.91 -12.79 -15.11
CA TYR A 20 -21.15 -12.54 -16.53
C TYR A 20 -22.14 -13.53 -17.06
N GLU A 21 -22.94 -13.08 -18.03
CA GLU A 21 -23.85 -13.93 -18.78
C GLU A 21 -23.60 -13.81 -20.28
N ARG A 22 -23.93 -14.88 -21.01
CA ARG A 22 -23.90 -14.91 -22.46
C ARG A 22 -25.08 -15.71 -22.97
N THR A 23 -25.73 -15.19 -24.00
CA THR A 23 -26.75 -15.95 -24.74
C THR A 23 -26.09 -16.79 -25.82
N LEU A 24 -26.35 -18.09 -25.80
CA LEU A 24 -25.90 -19.04 -26.81
C LEU A 24 -26.86 -19.03 -28.02
N VAL A 25 -26.42 -19.58 -29.15
CA VAL A 25 -27.21 -19.62 -30.40
C VAL A 25 -28.51 -20.43 -30.24
N ASN A 26 -28.56 -21.35 -29.28
CA ASN A 26 -29.73 -22.14 -28.91
C ASN A 26 -30.74 -21.41 -28.01
N GLY A 27 -30.47 -20.16 -27.63
CA GLY A 27 -31.32 -19.37 -26.72
C GLY A 27 -31.07 -19.62 -25.23
N GLU A 28 -30.15 -20.51 -24.87
CA GLU A 28 -29.78 -20.75 -23.47
C GLU A 28 -28.82 -19.66 -22.96
N THR A 29 -29.01 -19.25 -21.70
CA THR A 29 -28.12 -18.30 -21.03
C THR A 29 -27.07 -19.05 -20.22
N GLN A 30 -25.79 -18.81 -20.53
CA GLN A 30 -24.65 -19.31 -19.75
C GLN A 30 -24.18 -18.22 -18.78
N THR A 31 -23.96 -18.57 -17.51
CA THR A 31 -23.36 -17.68 -16.51
C THR A 31 -21.96 -18.14 -16.11
N CYS A 32 -21.04 -17.19 -15.91
CA CYS A 32 -19.66 -17.46 -15.48
C CYS A 32 -19.19 -16.41 -14.46
N PRO A 33 -18.65 -16.81 -13.30
CA PRO A 33 -18.00 -15.88 -12.38
C PRO A 33 -16.63 -15.47 -12.92
N MET A 34 -16.32 -14.17 -12.88
CA MET A 34 -15.00 -13.63 -13.17
C MET A 34 -14.50 -12.80 -11.99
N TYR A 35 -13.20 -12.92 -11.73
CA TYR A 35 -12.51 -12.22 -10.65
C TYR A 35 -11.57 -11.17 -11.23
N PHE A 36 -11.68 -9.95 -10.73
CA PHE A 36 -10.84 -8.85 -11.11
C PHE A 36 -10.11 -8.31 -9.90
N THR A 37 -8.81 -8.60 -9.84
CA THR A 37 -7.93 -7.98 -8.86
C THR A 37 -7.33 -6.71 -9.46
N ILE A 38 -7.55 -5.57 -8.80
CA ILE A 38 -6.80 -4.35 -9.11
C ILE A 38 -5.57 -4.29 -8.24
N LYS A 39 -4.43 -3.89 -8.84
CA LYS A 39 -3.16 -3.75 -8.15
C LYS A 39 -3.27 -2.83 -6.93
N ALA A 40 -2.55 -3.21 -5.89
CA ALA A 40 -2.51 -2.48 -4.64
C ALA A 40 -1.98 -1.05 -4.81
N ASP A 41 -2.57 -0.10 -4.09
CA ASP A 41 -2.10 1.29 -4.02
C ASP A 41 -1.94 1.73 -2.56
N LYS A 42 -1.22 2.82 -2.33
CA LYS A 42 -1.10 3.42 -0.99
C LYS A 42 -2.41 4.08 -0.61
N ILE A 43 -2.90 3.80 0.60
CA ILE A 43 -4.16 4.35 1.09
C ILE A 43 -3.85 5.50 2.05
N PHE A 44 -4.09 6.72 1.58
CA PHE A 44 -4.02 7.95 2.40
C PHE A 44 -5.41 8.37 2.86
N ASP A 45 -6.39 8.28 1.95
CA ASP A 45 -7.82 8.47 2.21
C ASP A 45 -8.58 7.28 1.63
N VAL A 46 -9.40 6.65 2.48
CA VAL A 46 -10.21 5.48 2.14
C VAL A 46 -11.25 5.82 1.07
N ASN A 47 -11.93 6.96 1.16
CA ASN A 47 -13.01 7.33 0.26
C ASN A 47 -12.47 7.64 -1.14
N ASP A 48 -11.39 8.42 -1.21
CA ASP A 48 -10.69 8.69 -2.47
C ASP A 48 -10.12 7.40 -3.08
N PHE A 49 -9.52 6.53 -2.27
CA PHE A 49 -9.03 5.24 -2.73
C PHE A 49 -10.16 4.39 -3.31
N ILE A 50 -11.26 4.20 -2.58
CA ILE A 50 -12.41 3.42 -3.05
C ILE A 50 -12.93 4.00 -4.37
N THR A 51 -13.12 5.33 -4.45
CA THR A 51 -13.63 6.01 -5.64
C THR A 51 -12.69 5.80 -6.85
N LYS A 52 -11.38 5.98 -6.66
CA LYS A 52 -10.37 5.75 -7.71
C LYS A 52 -10.37 4.30 -8.19
N GLN A 53 -10.47 3.33 -7.28
CA GLN A 53 -10.49 1.93 -7.66
C GLN A 53 -11.80 1.56 -8.36
N PHE A 54 -12.95 2.08 -7.91
CA PHE A 54 -14.22 1.92 -8.62
C PHE A 54 -14.18 2.50 -10.03
N ASN A 55 -13.64 3.70 -10.21
CA ASN A 55 -13.50 4.29 -11.54
C ASN A 55 -12.61 3.43 -12.46
N LYS A 56 -11.54 2.81 -11.92
CA LYS A 56 -10.71 1.85 -12.67
C LYS A 56 -11.51 0.59 -13.06
N LEU A 57 -12.34 0.07 -12.17
CA LEU A 57 -13.24 -1.07 -12.47
C LEU A 57 -14.22 -0.70 -13.57
N THR A 58 -14.96 0.40 -13.42
CA THR A 58 -15.93 0.86 -14.41
C THR A 58 -15.28 1.10 -15.77
N HIS A 59 -14.11 1.73 -15.79
CA HIS A 59 -13.36 1.94 -17.03
C HIS A 59 -12.88 0.61 -17.65
N ARG A 60 -12.45 -0.35 -16.83
CA ARG A 60 -12.08 -1.69 -17.29
C ARG A 60 -13.28 -2.41 -17.90
N GLU A 61 -14.45 -2.32 -17.30
CA GLU A 61 -15.68 -2.91 -17.84
C GLU A 61 -16.09 -2.25 -19.16
N GLN A 62 -16.06 -0.92 -19.21
CA GLN A 62 -16.35 -0.16 -20.44
C GLN A 62 -15.37 -0.49 -21.57
N THR A 63 -14.08 -0.68 -21.26
CA THR A 63 -13.05 -1.02 -22.26
C THR A 63 -13.02 -2.50 -22.64
N ASN A 64 -13.46 -3.39 -21.75
CA ASN A 64 -13.61 -4.83 -22.01
C ASN A 64 -14.99 -5.22 -22.56
N HIS A 65 -15.78 -4.26 -23.04
CA HIS A 65 -17.06 -4.52 -23.69
C HIS A 65 -16.98 -5.68 -24.72
N PRO A 66 -18.10 -6.38 -25.00
CA PRO A 66 -18.17 -7.65 -25.73
C PRO A 66 -17.69 -7.61 -27.20
N ASN A 67 -17.30 -6.44 -27.70
CA ASN A 67 -16.92 -6.21 -29.09
C ASN A 67 -15.57 -6.85 -29.49
N LYS A 68 -14.93 -7.62 -28.61
CA LYS A 68 -13.79 -8.48 -28.93
C LYS A 68 -14.14 -9.97 -29.11
N GLY A 69 -15.43 -10.32 -29.14
CA GLY A 69 -15.90 -11.56 -29.81
C GLY A 69 -16.40 -12.71 -28.93
N SER A 70 -16.39 -12.59 -27.59
CA SER A 70 -16.74 -13.71 -26.71
C SER A 70 -18.22 -13.80 -26.32
N GLY A 71 -19.00 -12.71 -26.51
CA GLY A 71 -20.43 -12.64 -26.22
C GLY A 71 -20.81 -12.50 -24.74
N TRP A 72 -19.84 -12.32 -23.84
CA TRP A 72 -20.11 -12.16 -22.41
C TRP A 72 -20.47 -10.72 -22.06
N THR A 73 -21.59 -10.55 -21.37
CA THR A 73 -22.07 -9.29 -20.81
C THR A 73 -22.09 -9.35 -19.29
N LEU A 74 -21.68 -8.27 -18.63
CA LEU A 74 -21.74 -8.18 -17.16
C LEU A 74 -23.21 -8.25 -16.71
N LYS A 75 -23.54 -9.25 -15.90
CA LYS A 75 -24.88 -9.39 -15.30
C LYS A 75 -24.99 -8.59 -14.00
N ARG A 76 -24.04 -8.82 -13.08
CA ARG A 76 -23.98 -8.11 -11.79
C ARG A 76 -22.63 -8.26 -11.11
N CYS A 77 -22.30 -7.31 -10.23
CA CYS A 77 -21.21 -7.45 -9.25
C CYS A 77 -21.72 -8.22 -8.03
N LYS A 78 -21.09 -9.34 -7.68
CA LYS A 78 -21.45 -10.17 -6.51
C LYS A 78 -20.84 -9.62 -5.23
N GLN A 79 -19.53 -9.36 -5.25
CA GLN A 79 -18.80 -9.01 -4.04
C GLN A 79 -17.62 -8.09 -4.33
N LEU A 80 -17.37 -7.19 -3.38
CA LEU A 80 -16.19 -6.34 -3.33
C LEU A 80 -15.38 -6.66 -2.07
N VAL A 81 -14.13 -7.05 -2.25
CA VAL A 81 -13.22 -7.36 -1.13
C VAL A 81 -12.11 -6.33 -1.08
N LEU A 82 -12.04 -5.59 0.03
CA LEU A 82 -10.94 -4.71 0.35
C LEU A 82 -9.98 -5.43 1.30
N SER A 83 -8.79 -5.75 0.80
CA SER A 83 -7.74 -6.36 1.62
C SER A 83 -6.72 -5.31 2.02
N LEU A 84 -6.65 -5.00 3.31
CA LEU A 84 -5.74 -4.01 3.88
C LEU A 84 -4.60 -4.71 4.62
N ASN A 85 -3.36 -4.39 4.25
CA ASN A 85 -2.19 -4.78 5.02
C ASN A 85 -1.73 -3.58 5.83
N LYS A 86 -1.90 -3.67 7.16
CA LYS A 86 -1.37 -2.68 8.10
C LYS A 86 0.16 -2.77 8.05
N HIS A 87 0.79 -1.71 7.57
CA HIS A 87 2.24 -1.59 7.64
C HIS A 87 2.60 -0.84 8.90
N GLU A 88 3.13 -1.54 9.90
CA GLU A 88 3.80 -0.88 11.00
C GLU A 88 5.13 -0.36 10.47
N MET A 89 5.18 0.94 10.18
CA MET A 89 6.45 1.59 9.88
C MET A 89 7.36 1.35 11.09
N MET A 90 8.59 0.91 10.86
CA MET A 90 9.59 0.93 11.92
C MET A 90 9.62 2.35 12.46
N ASN A 91 9.33 2.52 13.76
CA ASN A 91 9.38 3.83 14.39
C ASN A 91 10.82 4.35 14.28
N ALA A 92 11.05 5.20 13.29
CA ALA A 92 12.25 6.03 13.24
C ALA A 92 12.08 7.07 14.34
N GLY A 93 12.52 6.71 15.55
CA GLY A 93 12.38 7.54 16.74
C GLY A 93 13.72 8.16 17.14
N SER A 94 13.85 8.44 18.42
CA SER A 94 15.09 8.87 19.05
C SER A 94 16.09 7.73 19.23
N TYR A 95 17.24 8.01 19.85
CA TYR A 95 18.32 7.06 20.11
C TYR A 95 17.81 5.70 20.60
N ILE A 96 18.15 4.65 19.86
CA ILE A 96 17.94 3.26 20.27
C ILE A 96 19.30 2.67 20.61
N ASP A 97 19.35 1.94 21.71
CA ASP A 97 20.57 1.31 22.13
C ASP A 97 20.92 0.13 21.22
N LEU A 98 22.06 0.21 20.54
CA LEU A 98 22.48 -0.83 19.61
C LEU A 98 22.77 -2.16 20.32
N PRO A 99 22.50 -3.32 19.69
CA PRO A 99 22.99 -4.61 20.15
C PRO A 99 24.51 -4.60 20.33
N GLN A 100 24.98 -5.35 21.33
CA GLN A 100 26.38 -5.35 21.75
C GLN A 100 27.34 -5.73 20.62
N GLU A 101 26.94 -6.68 19.77
CA GLU A 101 27.69 -7.12 18.59
C GLU A 101 28.00 -5.98 17.61
N ILE A 102 27.07 -5.03 17.45
CA ILE A 102 27.21 -3.90 16.52
C ILE A 102 28.03 -2.78 17.19
N LYS A 103 27.77 -2.53 18.49
CA LYS A 103 28.52 -1.53 19.27
C LYS A 103 30.01 -1.81 19.32
N VAL A 104 30.39 -3.07 19.52
CA VAL A 104 31.81 -3.47 19.61
C VAL A 104 32.53 -3.24 18.29
N LYS A 105 31.86 -3.45 17.15
CA LYS A 105 32.43 -3.26 15.82
C LYS A 105 32.69 -1.79 15.47
N LYS A 106 32.05 -0.83 16.16
CA LYS A 106 32.14 0.62 15.89
C LYS A 106 31.97 0.99 14.41
N ALA A 107 31.23 0.18 13.65
CA ALA A 107 31.04 0.35 12.21
C ALA A 107 29.93 1.36 11.88
N CYS A 108 29.06 1.65 12.83
CA CYS A 108 27.93 2.57 12.68
C CYS A 108 28.04 3.68 13.72
N VAL A 109 27.70 4.92 13.33
CA VAL A 109 27.58 6.06 14.25
C VAL A 109 26.17 6.07 14.82
N ASN A 110 26.03 5.85 16.13
CA ASN A 110 24.74 5.88 16.80
C ASN A 110 24.49 7.23 17.46
N ILE A 111 23.70 8.09 16.81
CA ILE A 111 23.48 9.46 17.26
C ILE A 111 22.56 9.47 18.47
N LYS A 112 23.05 10.02 19.58
CA LYS A 112 22.32 10.15 20.86
C LYS A 112 21.46 11.40 20.85
N ASN A 113 20.26 11.31 20.26
CA ASN A 113 19.26 12.38 20.27
C ASN A 113 18.10 12.06 21.23
N LYS A 114 17.43 13.10 21.74
CA LYS A 114 16.21 13.01 22.58
C LYS A 114 14.96 13.53 21.87
N ASP A 115 15.12 14.05 20.67
CA ASP A 115 14.07 14.60 19.80
C ASP A 115 13.75 13.62 18.66
N ASP A 116 12.89 14.03 17.73
CA ASP A 116 12.50 13.24 16.56
C ASP A 116 13.32 13.59 15.30
N PHE A 117 14.50 14.20 15.46
CA PHE A 117 15.34 14.67 14.35
C PHE A 117 16.54 13.75 14.01
N CYS A 118 16.48 12.48 14.42
CA CYS A 118 17.56 11.49 14.23
C CYS A 118 18.01 11.37 12.75
N PHE A 119 17.07 11.48 11.80
CA PHE A 119 17.33 11.39 10.37
C PHE A 119 18.15 12.58 9.87
N ILE A 120 17.80 13.79 10.30
CA ILE A 120 18.51 15.02 9.93
C ILE A 120 19.93 14.97 10.47
N TYR A 121 20.10 14.55 11.73
CA TYR A 121 21.42 14.42 12.33
C TYR A 121 22.27 13.35 11.65
N SER A 122 21.67 12.24 11.22
CA SER A 122 22.36 11.17 10.47
C SER A 122 22.92 11.69 9.14
N ILE A 123 22.11 12.45 8.40
CA ILE A 123 22.54 13.10 7.16
C ILE A 123 23.66 14.11 7.44
N ARG A 124 23.48 14.96 8.45
CA ARG A 124 24.48 15.97 8.83
C ARG A 124 25.82 15.34 9.20
N CYS A 125 25.80 14.25 9.98
CA CYS A 125 27.00 13.51 10.38
C CYS A 125 27.71 12.90 9.15
N ALA A 126 26.97 12.40 8.18
CA ALA A 126 27.53 11.89 6.93
C ALA A 126 28.19 12.99 6.06
N ILE A 127 27.64 14.21 6.09
CA ILE A 127 28.17 15.37 5.34
C ILE A 127 29.40 15.97 6.03
N GLU A 128 29.28 16.36 7.31
CA GLU A 128 30.35 17.05 8.05
C GLU A 128 31.46 16.11 8.52
N LYS A 129 31.19 14.79 8.64
CA LYS A 129 32.13 13.73 9.08
C LYS A 129 32.96 14.13 10.32
N PRO A 130 32.32 14.35 11.47
CA PRO A 130 33.01 14.74 12.70
C PRO A 130 34.04 13.69 13.11
N LYS A 131 35.28 14.12 13.37
CA LYS A 131 36.41 13.25 13.77
C LYS A 131 36.37 12.83 15.24
N ARG A 132 35.65 13.57 16.09
CA ARG A 132 35.51 13.32 17.54
C ARG A 132 34.05 13.43 17.92
N ASP A 133 33.63 12.61 18.87
CA ASP A 133 32.29 12.60 19.47
C ASP A 133 31.15 12.61 18.43
N CYS A 134 31.27 11.77 17.39
CA CYS A 134 30.33 11.70 16.27
C CYS A 134 28.90 11.30 16.68
N GLU A 135 28.73 10.73 17.87
CA GLU A 135 27.44 10.37 18.45
C GLU A 135 26.68 11.57 19.05
N ARG A 136 27.35 12.71 19.27
CA ARG A 136 26.77 13.87 19.98
C ARG A 136 26.06 14.82 19.02
N VAL A 137 24.81 15.14 19.31
CA VAL A 137 24.09 16.23 18.66
C VAL A 137 24.65 17.57 19.15
N LYS A 138 25.06 18.45 18.22
CA LYS A 138 25.33 19.86 18.54
C LYS A 138 23.99 20.61 18.57
N GLN A 139 23.64 21.12 19.75
CA GLN A 139 22.49 22.01 19.94
C GLN A 139 22.76 23.36 19.29
#